data_AF-A0A844BM38-F1
#
_entry.id   AF-A0A844BM38-F1
#
_cell.length_a   1.000
_cell.length_b   1.000
_cell.length_c   1.000
_cell.angle_alpha   90.00
_cell.angle_beta   90.00
_cell.angle_gamma   90.00
#
_symmetry.space_group_name_H-M   'P 1'
#
loop_
_entity.id
_entity.type
_entity.pdbx_description
1 polymer ?
#
loop_
_entity_poly.entity_id
_entity_poly.type
_entity_poly.pdbx_seq_one_letter_code
_entity_poly.pdbx_strand_id
1 'polypeptide(L)' 'MSDSVDDANATQAHFNELQISKVRQAAKQMDAAATGYCLSCGQQITKSGQRWCNADCRDDWEKLKKRGLL' A
#
# COMPACT_ATOMS: atom_id res chain seq x y z
N MET A 1 20.81 -27.50 23.87
CA MET A 1 19.93 -27.73 22.72
C MET A 1 18.72 -26.81 22.87
N SER A 2 18.84 -25.58 22.36
CA SER A 2 17.73 -24.64 22.11
C SER A 2 18.24 -23.39 21.37
N ASP A 3 19.50 -22.99 21.63
CA ASP A 3 20.09 -21.73 21.13
C ASP A 3 19.89 -21.47 19.63
N SER A 4 20.14 -22.46 18.77
CA SER A 4 20.04 -22.24 17.32
C SER A 4 18.61 -22.09 16.80
N VAL A 5 17.61 -22.62 17.50
CA VAL A 5 16.20 -22.52 17.10
C VAL A 5 15.60 -21.23 17.64
N ASP A 6 15.96 -20.85 18.87
CA ASP A 6 15.50 -19.60 19.48
C ASP A 6 16.05 -18.38 18.72
N ASP A 7 17.33 -18.41 18.33
CA ASP A 7 17.95 -17.36 17.51
C ASP A 7 17.33 -17.27 16.10
N ALA A 8 17.07 -18.42 15.48
CA ALA A 8 16.40 -18.47 14.17
C ALA A 8 14.98 -17.90 14.25
N ASN A 9 14.24 -18.18 15.32
CA ASN A 9 12.89 -17.68 15.49
C ASN A 9 12.87 -16.17 15.81
N ALA A 10 13.81 -15.69 16.61
CA ALA A 10 13.95 -14.26 16.93
C ALA A 10 14.26 -13.44 15.67
N THR A 11 15.18 -13.91 14.83
CA THR A 11 15.49 -13.27 13.55
C THR A 11 14.29 -13.30 12.61
N GLN A 12 13.60 -14.44 12.47
CA GLN A 12 12.39 -14.56 11.65
C GLN A 12 11.28 -13.60 12.10
N ALA A 13 11.02 -13.51 13.41
CA ALA A 13 10.01 -12.61 13.97
C ALA A 13 10.34 -11.14 13.65
N HIS A 14 11.61 -10.76 13.78
CA HIS A 14 12.07 -9.41 13.45
C HIS A 14 11.87 -9.08 11.96
N PHE A 15 12.22 -10.00 11.06
CA PHE A 15 12.00 -9.80 9.62
C PHE A 15 10.51 -9.68 9.27
N ASN A 16 9.66 -10.49 9.89
CA ASN A 16 8.21 -10.42 9.69
C ASN A 16 7.65 -9.05 10.14
N GLU A 17 8.08 -8.54 11.29
CA GLU A 17 7.65 -7.23 11.79
C GLU A 17 8.10 -6.08 10.87
N LEU A 18 9.33 -6.15 10.34
CA LEU A 18 9.82 -5.20 9.34
C LEU A 18 9.01 -5.26 8.04
N GLN A 19 8.58 -6.44 7.59
CA GLN A 19 7.74 -6.58 6.39
C GLN A 19 6.33 -5.99 6.63
N ILE A 20 5.71 -6.30 7.77
CA ILE A 20 4.38 -5.79 8.12
C ILE A 20 4.38 -4.27 8.24
N SER A 21 5.39 -3.70 8.90
CA SER A 21 5.52 -2.24 9.06
C SER A 21 5.71 -1.52 7.72
N LYS A 22 6.52 -2.08 6.80
CA LYS A 22 6.68 -1.54 5.44
C LYS A 22 5.36 -1.52 4.65
N VAL A 23 4.58 -2.60 4.71
CA VAL A 23 3.26 -2.66 4.05
C VAL A 23 2.31 -1.63 4.65
N ARG A 24 2.26 -1.50 5.97
CA ARG A 24 1.44 -0.50 6.67
C ARG A 24 1.84 0.94 6.30
N GLN A 25 3.14 1.23 6.20
CA GLN A 25 3.64 2.55 5.82
C GLN A 25 3.32 2.87 4.36
N ALA A 26 3.48 1.91 3.45
CA ALA A 26 3.09 2.06 2.04
C ALA A 26 1.58 2.34 1.89
N ALA A 27 0.75 1.70 2.72
CA ALA A 27 -0.67 1.94 2.79
C ALA A 27 -1.03 3.28 3.47
N LYS A 28 -0.14 3.88 4.27
CA LYS A 28 -0.38 5.17 4.95
C LYS A 28 0.02 6.37 4.08
N GLN A 29 0.99 6.22 3.17
CA GLN A 29 1.33 7.24 2.16
C GLN A 29 0.26 7.37 1.05
N MET A 30 -1.01 7.49 1.44
CA MET A 30 -2.09 7.85 0.53
C MET A 30 -2.31 9.37 0.59
N ASP A 31 -1.35 10.14 0.09
CA ASP A 31 -1.47 11.60 -0.11
C ASP A 31 -2.38 11.98 -1.30
N ALA A 32 -3.20 11.05 -1.76
CA ALA A 32 -4.15 11.23 -2.85
C ALA A 32 -5.46 11.87 -2.35
N ALA A 33 -5.51 13.18 -2.12
CA ALA A 33 -6.73 13.86 -1.68
C ALA A 33 -7.93 13.50 -2.59
N ALA A 34 -9.10 13.25 -2.00
CA ALA A 34 -10.33 12.97 -2.77
C ALA A 34 -10.86 14.29 -3.36
N THR A 35 -10.43 14.61 -4.59
CA THR A 35 -10.77 15.86 -5.29
C THR A 35 -12.14 15.84 -5.98
N GLY A 36 -12.86 14.72 -5.92
CA GLY A 36 -14.10 14.51 -6.69
C GLY A 36 -13.86 14.01 -8.12
N TYR A 37 -12.61 13.80 -8.51
CA TYR A 37 -12.21 13.18 -9.79
C TYR A 37 -11.29 11.99 -9.53
N CYS A 38 -11.33 11.01 -10.42
CA CYS A 38 -10.48 9.84 -10.38
C CYS A 38 -9.04 10.25 -10.67
N LEU A 39 -8.12 9.91 -9.77
CA LEU A 39 -6.71 10.26 -9.91
C LEU A 39 -5.97 9.47 -10.99
N SER A 40 -6.55 8.36 -11.47
CA SER A 40 -5.95 7.53 -12.52
C SER A 40 -6.46 7.88 -13.91
N CYS A 41 -7.77 8.12 -14.08
CA CYS A 41 -8.38 8.33 -15.40
C CYS A 41 -9.03 9.71 -15.58
N GLY A 42 -9.15 10.52 -14.52
CA GLY A 42 -9.77 11.85 -14.57
C GLY A 42 -11.29 11.87 -14.61
N GLN A 43 -11.98 10.71 -14.56
CA GLN A 43 -13.44 10.68 -14.54
C GLN A 43 -14.02 11.29 -13.25
N GLN A 44 -15.19 11.91 -13.35
CA GLN A 44 -15.90 12.44 -12.19
C GLN A 44 -16.35 11.31 -11.25
N ILE A 45 -16.05 11.43 -9.96
CA ILE A 45 -16.48 10.49 -8.94
C ILE A 45 -17.75 11.00 -8.30
N THR A 46 -18.85 10.27 -8.49
CA THR A 46 -20.16 10.62 -7.96
C THR A 46 -20.29 10.36 -6.46
N LYS A 47 -19.43 9.50 -5.89
CA LYS A 47 -19.42 9.16 -4.45
C LYS A 47 -18.41 10.01 -3.69
N SER A 48 -18.90 10.83 -2.77
CA SER A 48 -18.09 11.62 -1.86
C SER A 48 -17.11 10.73 -1.07
N GLY A 49 -15.83 11.09 -1.09
CA GLY A 49 -14.75 10.36 -0.38
C GLY A 49 -14.09 9.22 -1.15
N GLN A 50 -14.58 8.84 -2.34
CA GLN A 50 -13.84 7.93 -3.23
C GLN A 50 -12.74 8.68 -4.00
N ARG A 51 -11.61 8.00 -4.19
CA ARG A 51 -10.42 8.52 -4.93
C ARG A 51 -10.30 7.95 -6.34
N TRP A 52 -10.96 6.82 -6.59
CA TRP A 52 -10.96 6.12 -7.88
C TRP A 52 -12.39 5.81 -8.28
N CYS A 53 -12.68 5.87 -9.60
CA CYS A 53 -14.01 5.56 -10.13
C CYS A 53 -14.33 4.06 -10.05
N ASN A 54 -13.32 3.19 -10.14
CA ASN A 54 -13.45 1.74 -10.08
C ASN A 54 -12.20 1.07 -9.47
N ALA A 55 -12.27 -0.25 -9.30
CA ALA A 55 -11.16 -1.07 -8.80
C ALA A 55 -9.95 -1.04 -9.75
N ASP A 56 -10.18 -1.05 -11.07
CA ASP A 56 -9.08 -1.03 -12.05
C ASP A 56 -8.22 0.24 -11.91
N CYS A 57 -8.84 1.41 -11.77
CA CYS A 57 -8.14 2.69 -11.59
C CYS A 57 -7.34 2.75 -10.28
N ARG A 58 -7.82 2.08 -9.22
CA ARG A 58 -7.07 1.97 -7.98
C ARG A 58 -5.84 1.08 -8.19
N ASP A 59 -6.05 -0.08 -8.81
CA ASP A 59 -5.00 -1.08 -9.00
C ASP A 59 -3.93 -0.58 -9.99
N ASP A 60 -4.32 0.17 -11.02
CA ASP A 60 -3.39 0.81 -11.96
C ASP A 60 -2.58 1.93 -11.30
N TRP A 61 -3.22 2.74 -10.44
CA TRP A 61 -2.52 3.74 -9.63
C TRP A 61 -1.50 3.07 -8.69
N GLU A 62 -1.87 1.95 -8.05
CA GLU A 62 -0.93 1.17 -7.23
C GLU A 62 0.21 0.57 -8.06
N LYS A 63 -0.05 0.08 -9.29
CA LYS A 63 1.00 -0.42 -10.19
C LYS A 63 1.96 0.69 -10.60
N LEU A 64 1.44 1.87 -10.94
CA LEU A 64 2.26 3.04 -11.30
C LEU A 64 3.14 3.47 -10.12
N LYS A 65 2.57 3.50 -8.91
CA LYS A 65 3.30 3.81 -7.67
C LYS A 65 4.38 2.77 -7.36
N LYS A 66 4.07 1.48 -7.50
CA LYS A 66 5.05 0.38 -7.35
C LYS A 66 6.18 0.44 -8.38
N ARG A 67 5.91 0.98 -9.57
CA ARG A 67 6.90 1.20 -10.64
C ARG A 67 7.70 2.49 -10.47
N GLY A 68 7.37 3.34 -9.49
CA GLY A 68 8.03 4.64 -9.29
C GLY A 68 7.73 5.66 -10.40
N LEU A 69 6.60 5.52 -11.08
CA LEU A 69 6.16 6.40 -12.18
C LEU A 69 5.25 7.56 -11.71
N LEU A 70 5.13 7.73 -10.38
CA LEU A 70 4.31 8.73 -9.69
C LEU A 70 5.14 9.46 -8.64
#